data_AF-H1VLQ0-F1
#
_entry.id   AF-H1VLQ0-F1
#
_cell.length_a   1.000
_cell.length_b   1.000
_cell.length_c   1.000
_cell.angle_alpha   90.00
_cell.angle_beta   90.00
_cell.angle_gamma   90.00
#
_symmetry.space_group_name_H-M   'P 1'
#
loop_
_entity.id
_entity.type
_entity.pdbx_description
1 polymer ?
#
loop_
_entity_poly.entity_id
_entity_poly.type
_entity_poly.pdbx_seq_one_letter_code
_entity_poly.pdbx_strand_id
1 'polypeptide(L)'
;MATQQCLFVPLSAGGEVRLVQRKLSKALGLWAAAYMEQSCRDWVVMYLFCQMSLSLSSLQMLPVLAGYPPRLACDGPVTRQQELAADDELKRSPGAHRFAWQIMEHAETLSDTIPSPWLPVAVFYAGLVIWRCSVLKLDSSTTGHGSRKVLLLFIEELRRMPWPCCTTMVLTLEALMN
;
A
#
# COMPACT_ATOMS: atom_id res chain seq x y z
N MET A 1 32.58 -42.49 5.99
CA MET A 1 31.88 -41.37 6.67
C MET A 1 32.11 -40.11 5.85
N ALA A 2 31.11 -39.69 5.08
CA ALA A 2 31.22 -38.48 4.25
C ALA A 2 30.69 -37.28 5.03
N THR A 3 31.57 -36.34 5.35
CA THR A 3 31.22 -35.03 5.90
C THR A 3 30.53 -34.22 4.81
N GLN A 4 29.21 -34.12 4.91
CA GLN A 4 28.41 -33.23 4.08
C GLN A 4 28.70 -31.78 4.52
N GLN A 5 29.63 -31.13 3.83
CA GLN A 5 29.92 -29.72 4.00
C GLN A 5 28.67 -28.93 3.61
N CYS A 6 27.98 -28.34 4.61
CA CYS A 6 27.00 -27.30 4.37
C CYS A 6 27.75 -26.10 3.78
N LEU A 7 27.68 -25.95 2.46
CA LEU A 7 28.15 -24.77 1.74
C LEU A 7 27.31 -23.58 2.22
N PHE A 8 27.82 -22.84 3.20
CA PHE A 8 27.25 -21.57 3.65
C PHE A 8 27.40 -20.56 2.51
N VAL A 9 26.43 -20.53 1.59
CA VAL A 9 26.29 -19.41 0.66
C VAL A 9 25.61 -18.29 1.45
N PRO A 10 26.29 -17.16 1.72
CA PRO A 10 25.63 -16.04 2.37
C PRO A 10 24.44 -15.63 1.52
N LEU A 11 23.27 -15.57 2.12
CA LEU A 11 22.08 -15.08 1.45
C LEU A 11 22.36 -13.63 1.04
N SER A 12 22.16 -13.32 -0.25
CA SER A 12 22.17 -11.92 -0.66
C SER A 12 21.01 -11.19 0.04
N ALA A 13 21.14 -9.89 0.27
CA ALA A 13 20.08 -9.08 0.88
C ALA A 13 18.72 -9.29 0.18
N GLY A 14 18.71 -9.40 -1.16
CA GLY A 14 17.48 -9.72 -1.91
C GLY A 14 16.95 -11.13 -1.67
N GLY A 15 17.83 -12.11 -1.42
CA GLY A 15 17.44 -13.46 -0.99
C GLY A 15 16.76 -13.46 0.39
N GLU A 16 17.30 -12.70 1.34
CA GLU A 16 16.74 -12.55 2.68
C GLU A 16 15.38 -11.87 2.67
N VAL A 17 15.25 -10.75 1.94
CA VAL A 17 13.97 -10.02 1.78
C VAL A 17 12.89 -10.95 1.22
N ARG A 18 13.19 -11.72 0.16
CA ARG A 18 12.23 -12.68 -0.42
C ARG A 18 11.87 -13.81 0.54
N LEU A 19 12.80 -14.25 1.39
CA LEU A 19 12.52 -15.27 2.40
C LEU A 19 11.57 -14.72 3.47
N VAL A 20 11.83 -13.51 3.96
CA VAL A 20 10.99 -12.83 4.96
C VAL A 20 9.60 -12.56 4.40
N GLN A 21 9.49 -12.03 3.18
CA GLN A 21 8.20 -11.78 2.51
C GLN A 21 7.37 -13.07 2.38
N ARG A 22 7.98 -14.19 1.98
CA ARG A 22 7.28 -15.49 1.91
C ARG A 22 6.79 -15.97 3.28
N LYS A 23 7.62 -15.84 4.31
CA LYS A 23 7.22 -16.21 5.68
C LYS A 23 6.07 -15.33 6.17
N LEU A 24 6.14 -14.02 5.94
CA LEU A 24 5.10 -13.08 6.34
C LEU A 24 3.80 -13.32 5.58
N SER A 25 3.85 -13.51 4.27
CA SER A 25 2.67 -13.85 3.45
C SER A 25 2.00 -15.13 3.95
N LYS A 26 2.78 -16.18 4.23
CA LYS A 26 2.24 -17.43 4.80
C LYS A 26 1.60 -17.22 6.17
N ALA A 27 2.26 -16.47 7.07
CA ALA A 27 1.73 -16.19 8.40
C ALA A 27 0.42 -15.39 8.34
N LEU A 28 0.36 -14.36 7.49
CA LEU A 28 -0.85 -13.59 7.25
C LEU A 28 -1.99 -14.45 6.69
N GLY A 29 -1.68 -15.36 5.76
CA GLY A 29 -2.66 -16.31 5.23
C GLY A 29 -3.22 -17.25 6.29
N LEU A 30 -2.37 -17.77 7.19
CA LEU A 30 -2.81 -18.60 8.32
C LEU A 30 -3.66 -17.81 9.30
N TRP A 31 -3.26 -16.57 9.62
CA TRP A 31 -4.04 -15.68 10.47
C TRP A 31 -5.42 -15.39 9.86
N ALA A 32 -5.49 -15.05 8.58
CA ALA A 32 -6.75 -14.77 7.90
C ALA A 32 -7.66 -16.01 7.88
N ALA A 33 -7.12 -17.19 7.57
CA ALA A 33 -7.89 -18.43 7.58
C ALA A 33 -8.49 -18.75 8.96
N ALA A 34 -7.82 -18.37 10.05
CA ALA A 34 -8.28 -18.65 11.41
C ALA A 34 -9.20 -17.56 11.99
N TYR A 35 -8.98 -16.29 11.64
CA TYR A 35 -9.55 -15.17 12.39
C TYR A 35 -10.28 -14.13 11.55
N MET A 36 -10.21 -14.15 10.21
CA MET A 36 -10.72 -13.06 9.38
C MET A 36 -12.21 -12.76 9.61
N GLU A 37 -13.05 -13.80 9.69
CA GLU A 37 -14.51 -13.65 9.85
C GLU A 37 -14.91 -13.08 11.22
N GLN A 38 -14.06 -13.24 12.24
CA GLN A 38 -14.33 -12.82 13.62
C GLN A 38 -13.56 -11.54 13.99
N SER A 39 -12.65 -11.10 13.13
CA SER A 39 -11.80 -9.95 13.38
C SER A 39 -12.59 -8.66 13.24
N CYS A 40 -12.26 -7.66 14.07
CA CYS A 40 -12.78 -6.33 13.82
C CYS A 40 -12.23 -5.76 12.51
N ARG A 41 -12.95 -4.82 11.92
CA ARG A 41 -12.63 -4.24 10.60
C ARG A 41 -11.26 -3.57 10.57
N ASP A 42 -10.81 -3.03 11.69
CA ASP A 42 -9.46 -2.46 11.82
C ASP A 42 -8.39 -3.52 11.50
N TRP A 43 -8.47 -4.72 12.10
CA TRP A 43 -7.54 -5.80 11.77
C TRP A 43 -7.65 -6.30 10.32
N VAL A 44 -8.86 -6.26 9.75
CA VAL A 44 -9.07 -6.58 8.33
C VAL A 44 -8.34 -5.57 7.44
N VAL A 45 -8.43 -4.27 7.73
CA VAL A 45 -7.70 -3.24 6.97
C VAL A 45 -6.19 -3.41 7.13
N MET A 46 -5.70 -3.74 8.33
CA MET A 46 -4.28 -4.03 8.54
C MET A 46 -3.81 -5.21 7.68
N TYR A 47 -4.58 -6.30 7.66
CA TYR A 47 -4.29 -7.46 6.82
C TYR A 47 -4.23 -7.08 5.34
N LEU A 48 -5.20 -6.33 4.84
CA LEU A 48 -5.26 -5.88 3.45
C LEU A 48 -4.08 -4.95 3.11
N PHE A 49 -3.72 -4.04 4.02
CA PHE A 49 -2.54 -3.19 3.88
C PHE A 49 -1.25 -4.00 3.81
N CYS A 50 -1.09 -5.01 4.66
CA CYS A 50 0.04 -5.92 4.59
C CYS A 50 0.09 -6.67 3.25
N GLN A 51 -1.03 -7.19 2.76
CA GLN A 51 -1.09 -7.86 1.47
C GLN A 51 -0.73 -6.92 0.31
N MET A 52 -1.21 -5.67 0.35
CA MET A 52 -0.85 -4.63 -0.61
C MET A 52 0.65 -4.34 -0.59
N SER A 53 1.25 -4.19 0.59
CA SER A 53 2.70 -3.93 0.75
C SER A 53 3.58 -5.10 0.29
N LEU A 54 3.12 -6.34 0.48
CA LEU A 54 3.81 -7.53 0.00
C LEU A 54 3.68 -7.70 -1.52
N SER A 55 2.59 -7.21 -2.10
CA SER A 55 2.33 -7.25 -3.53
C SER A 55 3.07 -6.16 -4.31
N LEU A 56 3.49 -5.08 -3.64
CA LEU A 56 4.16 -3.94 -4.25
C LEU A 56 5.36 -3.51 -3.39
N SER A 57 6.55 -4.01 -3.70
CA SER A 57 7.78 -3.68 -2.97
C SER A 57 8.16 -2.20 -3.12
N SER A 58 7.78 -1.56 -4.23
CA SER A 58 7.92 -0.13 -4.45
C SER A 58 6.82 0.72 -3.80
N LEU A 59 5.94 0.16 -2.96
CA LEU A 59 4.85 0.92 -2.32
C LEU A 59 5.38 2.18 -1.60
N GLN A 60 6.53 2.07 -0.94
CA GLN A 60 7.18 3.18 -0.24
C GLN A 60 7.64 4.33 -1.16
N MET A 61 7.77 4.10 -2.46
CA MET A 61 8.10 5.13 -3.44
C MET A 61 6.90 6.02 -3.78
N LEU A 62 5.66 5.54 -3.60
CA LEU A 62 4.48 6.28 -4.02
C LEU A 62 4.30 7.62 -3.29
N PRO A 63 4.49 7.74 -1.97
CA PRO A 63 4.45 9.04 -1.30
C PRO A 63 5.49 10.02 -1.85
N VAL A 64 6.69 9.51 -2.20
CA VAL A 64 7.75 10.33 -2.77
C VAL A 64 7.34 10.84 -4.15
N LEU A 65 6.84 9.95 -5.01
CA LEU A 65 6.29 10.32 -6.34
C LEU A 65 5.13 11.31 -6.23
N ALA A 66 4.33 11.21 -5.17
CA ALA A 66 3.21 12.10 -4.90
C ALA A 66 3.61 13.46 -4.30
N GLY A 67 4.88 13.64 -3.91
CA GLY A 67 5.31 14.89 -3.26
C GLY A 67 4.98 14.99 -1.77
N TYR A 68 4.66 13.87 -1.10
CA TYR A 68 4.35 13.85 0.33
C TYR A 68 5.54 14.30 1.19
N PRO A 69 5.39 15.30 2.07
CA PRO A 69 6.41 15.70 3.04
C PRO A 69 6.26 14.95 4.39
N PRO A 70 7.30 14.93 5.25
CA PRO A 70 8.62 15.50 5.06
C PRO A 70 9.49 14.58 4.18
N ARG A 71 10.18 15.17 3.20
CA ARG A 71 11.29 14.49 2.53
C ARG A 71 12.53 14.71 3.40
N LEU A 72 13.17 13.64 3.84
CA LEU A 72 14.48 13.75 4.46
C LEU A 72 15.46 14.27 3.41
N ALA A 73 16.43 15.09 3.81
CA ALA A 73 17.46 15.60 2.90
C ALA A 73 18.22 14.48 2.17
N CYS A 74 18.23 13.27 2.74
CA CYS A 74 18.84 12.07 2.20
C CYS A 74 18.00 11.34 1.14
N ASP A 75 16.72 11.66 0.98
CA ASP A 75 15.81 10.91 0.09
C ASP A 75 16.17 11.12 -1.40
N GLY A 76 16.94 12.16 -1.71
CA GLY A 76 17.36 12.50 -3.07
C GLY A 76 16.18 12.76 -4.01
N PRO A 77 16.45 13.20 -5.25
CA PRO A 77 15.42 13.20 -6.29
C PRO A 77 15.12 11.76 -6.72
N VAL A 78 13.83 11.43 -6.86
CA VAL A 78 13.44 10.16 -7.50
C VAL A 78 13.92 10.18 -8.94
N THR A 79 14.73 9.21 -9.30
CA THR A 79 15.21 9.08 -10.68
C THR A 79 14.10 8.54 -11.57
N ARG A 80 14.10 8.93 -12.85
CA ARG A 80 13.15 8.40 -13.85
C ARG A 80 13.18 6.87 -13.93
N GLN A 81 14.32 6.25 -13.68
CA GLN A 81 14.46 4.79 -13.67
C GLN A 81 13.71 4.15 -12.50
N GLN A 82 13.75 4.75 -11.30
CA GLN A 82 12.99 4.27 -10.15
C GLN A 82 11.48 4.41 -10.36
N GLU A 83 11.05 5.51 -10.97
CA GLU A 83 9.64 5.73 -11.33
C GLU A 83 9.15 4.65 -12.31
N LEU A 84 9.89 4.40 -13.39
CA LEU A 84 9.55 3.36 -14.37
C LEU A 84 9.53 1.96 -13.74
N ALA A 85 10.47 1.66 -12.84
CA ALA A 85 10.49 0.38 -12.14
C ALA A 85 9.26 0.19 -11.23
N ALA A 86 8.83 1.24 -10.54
CA ALA A 86 7.62 1.22 -9.73
C ALA A 86 6.35 1.04 -10.60
N ASP A 87 6.29 1.72 -11.74
CA ASP A 87 5.17 1.59 -12.69
C ASP A 87 5.07 0.17 -13.26
N ASP A 88 6.20 -0.42 -13.63
CA ASP A 88 6.24 -1.78 -14.16
C ASP A 88 5.95 -2.84 -13.10
N GLU A 89 6.27 -2.58 -11.83
CA GLU A 89 5.83 -3.43 -10.73
C GLU A 89 4.32 -3.33 -10.50
N LEU A 90 3.76 -2.11 -10.51
CA LEU A 90 2.34 -1.88 -10.32
C LEU A 90 1.51 -2.57 -11.42
N LYS A 91 1.93 -2.49 -12.69
CA LYS A 91 1.33 -3.23 -13.82
C LYS A 91 1.33 -4.74 -13.62
N ARG A 92 2.38 -5.29 -13.00
CA ARG A 92 2.52 -6.73 -12.73
C ARG A 92 1.79 -7.19 -11.48
N SER A 93 1.23 -6.26 -10.70
CA SER A 93 0.62 -6.51 -9.41
C SER A 93 -0.85 -6.06 -9.37
N PRO A 94 -1.75 -6.71 -10.14
CA PRO A 94 -3.17 -6.35 -10.13
C PRO A 94 -3.84 -6.53 -8.75
N GLY A 95 -3.23 -7.35 -7.88
CA GLY A 95 -3.67 -7.52 -6.49
C GLY A 95 -3.60 -6.23 -5.68
N ALA A 96 -2.57 -5.40 -5.88
CA ALA A 96 -2.40 -4.15 -5.13
C ALA A 96 -3.59 -3.19 -5.34
N HIS A 97 -4.05 -3.07 -6.59
CA HIS A 97 -5.24 -2.27 -6.92
C HIS A 97 -6.50 -2.78 -6.22
N ARG A 98 -6.73 -4.10 -6.22
CA ARG A 98 -7.86 -4.71 -5.52
C ARG A 98 -7.80 -4.46 -4.01
N PHE A 99 -6.63 -4.65 -3.39
CA PHE A 99 -6.47 -4.42 -1.95
C PHE A 99 -6.71 -2.96 -1.58
N ALA A 100 -6.27 -2.01 -2.40
CA ALA A 100 -6.51 -0.58 -2.17
C ALA A 100 -8.02 -0.26 -2.11
N TRP A 101 -8.82 -0.84 -3.01
CA TRP A 101 -10.28 -0.68 -2.98
C TRP A 101 -10.92 -1.32 -1.74
N GLN A 102 -10.49 -2.53 -1.37
CA GLN A 102 -11.01 -3.21 -0.18
C GLN A 102 -10.66 -2.45 1.10
N ILE A 103 -9.46 -1.84 1.18
CA ILE A 103 -9.07 -0.98 2.31
C ILE A 103 -10.07 0.16 2.46
N MET A 104 -10.43 0.83 1.36
CA MET A 104 -11.39 1.94 1.37
C MET A 104 -12.78 1.48 1.85
N GLU A 105 -13.29 0.39 1.28
CA GLU A 105 -14.61 -0.20 1.65
C GLU A 105 -14.69 -0.51 3.15
N HIS A 106 -13.62 -1.09 3.72
CA HIS A 106 -13.60 -1.38 5.16
C HIS A 106 -13.39 -0.14 6.02
N ALA A 107 -12.59 0.83 5.56
CA ALA A 107 -12.32 2.07 6.29
C ALA A 107 -13.56 2.97 6.44
N GLU A 108 -14.37 3.14 5.39
CA GLU A 108 -15.60 3.97 5.44
C GLU A 108 -16.53 3.58 6.59
N THR A 109 -16.57 2.29 6.87
CA THR A 109 -17.45 1.71 7.86
C THR A 109 -16.90 1.72 9.30
N LEU A 110 -15.71 2.31 9.51
CA LEU A 110 -15.08 2.53 10.83
C LEU A 110 -15.36 3.93 11.41
N SER A 111 -16.05 4.80 10.66
CA SER A 111 -16.26 6.22 10.95
C SER A 111 -16.94 6.54 12.29
N ASP A 112 -17.64 5.58 12.91
CA ASP A 112 -18.32 5.74 14.20
C ASP A 112 -17.43 5.50 15.43
N THR A 113 -16.17 5.08 15.23
CA THR A 113 -15.22 4.77 16.31
C THR A 113 -13.95 5.60 16.15
N ILE A 114 -13.24 5.89 17.25
CA ILE A 114 -11.91 6.50 17.18
C ILE A 114 -11.01 5.52 16.40
N PRO A 115 -10.59 5.84 15.17
CA PRO A 115 -9.86 4.89 14.34
C PRO A 115 -8.46 4.68 14.88
N SER A 116 -7.87 3.51 14.70
CA SER A 116 -6.48 3.28 15.09
C SER A 116 -5.51 4.27 14.41
N PRO A 117 -4.40 4.66 15.07
CA PRO A 117 -3.47 5.68 14.56
C PRO A 117 -2.77 5.30 13.26
N TRP A 118 -2.78 4.03 12.88
CA TRP A 118 -2.17 3.52 11.66
C TRP A 118 -3.15 3.51 10.47
N LEU A 119 -4.46 3.62 10.71
CA LEU A 119 -5.49 3.59 9.66
C LEU A 119 -5.32 4.70 8.59
N PRO A 120 -4.99 5.96 8.96
CA PRO A 120 -4.70 6.99 7.97
C PRO A 120 -3.60 6.58 6.98
N VAL A 121 -2.58 5.86 7.45
CA VAL A 121 -1.48 5.38 6.60
C VAL A 121 -2.01 4.39 5.58
N ALA A 122 -2.82 3.41 6.00
CA ALA A 122 -3.39 2.42 5.08
C ALA A 122 -4.27 3.08 4.01
N VAL A 123 -5.17 3.99 4.42
CA VAL A 123 -6.06 4.73 3.49
C VAL A 123 -5.26 5.62 2.54
N PHE A 124 -4.26 6.34 3.04
CA PHE A 124 -3.41 7.20 2.22
C PHE A 124 -2.66 6.40 1.15
N TYR A 125 -1.97 5.33 1.53
CA TYR A 125 -1.26 4.47 0.57
C TYR A 125 -2.21 3.78 -0.43
N ALA A 126 -3.41 3.37 0.01
CA ALA A 126 -4.43 2.87 -0.89
C ALA A 126 -4.81 3.94 -1.94
N GLY A 127 -5.06 5.17 -1.51
CA GLY A 127 -5.33 6.30 -2.41
C GLY A 127 -4.19 6.56 -3.40
N LEU A 128 -2.93 6.44 -2.96
CA LEU A 128 -1.75 6.57 -3.84
C LEU A 128 -1.65 5.45 -4.88
N VAL A 129 -2.01 4.21 -4.51
CA VAL A 129 -2.09 3.10 -5.46
C VAL A 129 -3.16 3.37 -6.51
N ILE A 130 -4.36 3.80 -6.10
CA ILE A 130 -5.44 4.16 -7.04
C ILE A 130 -5.02 5.31 -7.96
N TRP A 131 -4.41 6.36 -7.41
CA TRP A 131 -3.88 7.48 -8.21
C TRP A 131 -2.92 6.98 -9.29
N ARG A 132 -1.94 6.16 -8.91
CA ARG A 132 -0.92 5.70 -9.86
C ARG A 132 -1.50 4.75 -10.90
N CYS A 133 -2.42 3.86 -10.52
CA CYS A 133 -3.18 3.02 -11.46
C CYS A 133 -3.96 3.86 -12.48
N SER A 134 -4.60 4.96 -12.02
CA SER A 134 -5.32 5.90 -12.88
C SER A 134 -4.40 6.61 -13.87
N VAL A 135 -3.24 7.09 -13.42
CA VAL A 135 -2.20 7.70 -14.30
C VAL A 135 -1.74 6.72 -15.37
N LEU A 136 -1.56 5.45 -15.01
CA LEU A 136 -1.13 4.37 -15.91
C LEU A 136 -2.26 3.78 -16.76
N LYS A 137 -3.51 4.23 -16.58
CA LYS A 137 -4.71 3.72 -17.27
C LYS A 137 -4.90 2.20 -17.12
N LEU A 138 -4.58 1.66 -15.95
CA LEU A 138 -4.74 0.22 -15.68
C LEU A 138 -6.22 -0.19 -15.53
N ASP A 139 -7.11 0.77 -15.27
CA ASP A 139 -8.55 0.56 -15.07
C ASP A 139 -9.37 0.65 -16.37
N SER A 140 -8.98 -0.13 -17.37
CA SER A 140 -9.70 -0.21 -18.66
C SER A 140 -10.94 -1.11 -18.63
N SER A 141 -11.21 -1.82 -17.53
CA SER A 141 -12.37 -2.71 -17.41
C SER A 141 -13.40 -2.24 -16.38
N THR A 142 -14.61 -1.97 -16.90
CA THR A 142 -15.95 -2.26 -16.33
C THR A 142 -16.69 -1.32 -15.39
N THR A 143 -16.11 -0.25 -14.82
CA THR A 143 -16.93 0.86 -14.28
C THR A 143 -16.16 2.17 -14.42
N GLY A 144 -16.82 3.24 -14.87
CA GLY A 144 -16.21 4.53 -15.28
C GLY A 144 -15.52 5.36 -14.18
N HIS A 145 -14.70 4.74 -13.32
CA HIS A 145 -13.96 5.37 -12.23
C HIS A 145 -12.58 5.91 -12.65
N GLY A 146 -12.26 5.93 -13.95
CA GLY A 146 -10.99 6.49 -14.49
C GLY A 146 -10.80 8.01 -14.30
N SER A 147 -11.63 8.65 -13.48
CA SER A 147 -11.48 10.06 -13.12
C SER A 147 -10.64 10.19 -11.86
N ARG A 148 -9.66 11.10 -11.86
CA ARG A 148 -8.91 11.50 -10.65
C ARG A 148 -9.83 11.92 -9.48
N LYS A 149 -11.11 12.24 -9.75
CA LYS A 149 -12.17 12.43 -8.75
C LYS A 149 -12.36 11.25 -7.80
N VAL A 150 -11.92 10.05 -8.16
CA VAL A 150 -11.95 8.88 -7.28
C VAL A 150 -11.17 9.09 -5.99
N LEU A 151 -10.14 9.95 -6.02
CA LEU A 151 -9.37 10.31 -4.83
C LEU A 151 -10.18 11.06 -3.78
N LEU A 152 -11.34 11.64 -4.14
CA LEU A 152 -12.23 12.31 -3.20
C LEU A 152 -12.74 11.37 -2.10
N LEU A 153 -12.91 10.08 -2.39
CA LEU A 153 -13.31 9.08 -1.39
C LEU A 153 -12.26 9.00 -0.28
N PHE A 154 -11.00 8.78 -0.66
CA PHE A 154 -9.87 8.70 0.26
C PHE A 154 -9.64 10.02 1.01
N ILE A 155 -9.78 11.16 0.32
CA ILE A 155 -9.67 12.48 0.94
C ILE A 155 -10.73 12.67 2.03
N GLU A 156 -11.99 12.34 1.73
CA GLU A 156 -13.09 12.52 2.67
C GLU A 156 -12.95 11.60 3.89
N GLU A 157 -12.48 10.38 3.68
CA GLU A 157 -12.19 9.45 4.77
C GLU A 157 -11.07 9.96 5.67
N LEU A 158 -9.96 10.43 5.10
CA LEU A 158 -8.86 11.00 5.87
C LEU A 158 -9.27 12.26 6.64
N ARG A 159 -10.15 13.11 6.09
CA ARG A 159 -10.68 14.29 6.78
C ARG A 159 -11.51 13.96 8.01
N ARG A 160 -12.22 12.83 7.99
CA ARG A 160 -13.03 12.37 9.13
C ARG A 160 -12.18 11.83 10.28
N MET A 161 -10.93 11.48 10.04
CA MET A 161 -10.05 10.94 11.08
C MET A 161 -9.39 12.05 11.93
N PRO A 162 -9.28 11.89 13.26
CA PRO A 162 -8.79 12.92 14.17
C PRO A 162 -7.26 13.06 14.20
N TRP A 163 -6.53 12.40 13.30
CA TRP A 163 -5.09 12.27 13.38
C TRP A 163 -4.37 13.46 12.70
N PRO A 164 -3.34 14.07 13.33
CA PRO A 164 -2.66 15.25 12.78
C PRO A 164 -2.05 15.03 11.37
N CYS A 165 -1.57 13.81 11.09
CA CYS A 165 -0.98 13.45 9.81
C CYS A 165 -1.96 13.51 8.63
N CYS A 166 -3.27 13.38 8.89
CA CYS A 166 -4.30 13.38 7.86
C CYS A 166 -4.32 14.68 7.05
N THR A 167 -4.06 15.83 7.70
CA THR A 167 -4.06 17.14 7.03
C THR A 167 -3.08 17.15 5.85
N THR A 168 -1.85 16.71 6.08
CA THR A 168 -0.81 16.66 5.04
C THR A 168 -1.13 15.61 3.98
N MET A 169 -1.70 14.47 4.38
CA MET A 169 -2.11 13.40 3.44
C MET A 169 -3.21 13.89 2.49
N VAL A 170 -4.22 14.59 3.02
CA VAL A 170 -5.31 15.21 2.26
C VAL A 170 -4.76 16.21 1.25
N LEU A 171 -3.96 17.18 1.70
CA LEU A 171 -3.35 18.18 0.81
C LEU A 171 -2.54 17.55 -0.32
N THR A 172 -1.86 16.44 -0.02
CA THR A 172 -1.10 15.69 -1.01
C THR A 172 -2.03 15.07 -2.04
N LEU A 173 -3.08 14.36 -1.62
CA LEU A 173 -4.04 13.76 -2.56
C LEU A 173 -4.78 14.81 -3.40
N GLU A 174 -5.13 15.97 -2.83
CA GLU A 174 -5.73 17.08 -3.56
C GLU A 174 -4.81 17.62 -4.66
N ALA A 175 -3.51 17.73 -4.38
CA ALA A 175 -2.53 18.16 -5.38
C ALA A 175 -2.45 17.19 -6.58
N LEU A 176 -2.69 15.90 -6.36
CA LEU A 176 -2.68 14.87 -7.41
C LEU A 176 -3.92 14.89 -8.31
N MET A 177 -4.98 15.59 -7.90
CA MET A 177 -6.20 15.72 -8.69
C MET A 177 -6.06 16.73 -9.84
N ASN A 178 -5.15 17.70 -9.70
CA ASN A 178 -4.88 18.76 -10.69
C ASN A 178 -3.94 18.28 -11.81
#